data_AF-A0A439LPJ1-F1
#
_entry.id   AF-A0A439LPJ1-F1
#
_cell.length_a   1.000
_cell.length_b   1.000
_cell.length_c   1.000
_cell.angle_alpha   90.00
_cell.angle_beta   90.00
_cell.angle_gamma   90.00
#
_symmetry.space_group_name_H-M   'P 1'
#
loop_
_entity.id
_entity.type
_entity.pdbx_description
1 polymer ?
#
loop_
_entity_poly.entity_id
_entity_poly.type
_entity_poly.pdbx_seq_one_letter_code
_entity_poly.pdbx_strand_id
1 'polypeptide(L)'
;MSMTKKPWSINALATEFGLDRRTVALRVGQIRPAGKQKGSPVWHLADVAPVLASKTVPAKAKLPPQHFSAPPGFQALDDLSNPVDKGAAYMALALVYRVEPVAASLAIGCGAPCEVAYAMAKAMTFALMHGATEIGRFSELEPWASNPDPDIWDLEAFEKVDWPNLAKAAGEPVDLEAWEAFANLRLNEEEAA
;
A
#
# COMPACT_ATOMS: atom_id res chain seq x y z
N MET A 1 -32.16 -8.79 -37.35
CA MET A 1 -32.01 -7.52 -36.60
C MET A 1 -31.43 -7.87 -35.24
N SER A 2 -30.16 -7.56 -34.99
CA SER A 2 -29.52 -7.84 -33.70
C SER A 2 -30.07 -6.88 -32.64
N MET A 3 -30.63 -7.41 -31.55
CA MET A 3 -31.11 -6.60 -30.43
C MET A 3 -29.91 -6.14 -29.59
N THR A 4 -29.36 -4.97 -29.90
CA THR A 4 -28.31 -4.35 -29.09
C THR A 4 -28.90 -3.69 -27.85
N LYS A 5 -28.25 -3.89 -26.69
CA LYS A 5 -28.67 -3.29 -25.43
C LYS A 5 -28.63 -1.76 -25.55
N LYS A 6 -29.75 -1.08 -25.30
CA LYS A 6 -29.82 0.39 -25.34
C LYS A 6 -29.09 1.00 -24.13
N PRO A 7 -28.21 2.00 -24.31
CA PRO A 7 -27.59 2.73 -23.21
C PRO A 7 -28.52 3.84 -22.67
N TRP A 8 -28.45 4.10 -21.37
CA TRP A 8 -29.28 5.05 -20.62
C TRP A 8 -28.41 6.02 -19.82
N SER A 9 -28.77 7.30 -19.84
CA SER A 9 -28.13 8.33 -19.02
C SER A 9 -28.75 8.40 -17.62
N ILE A 10 -28.07 9.05 -16.67
CA ILE A 10 -28.61 9.28 -15.31
C ILE A 10 -29.98 9.97 -15.37
N ASN A 11 -30.16 10.95 -16.27
CA ASN A 11 -31.43 11.67 -16.38
C ASN A 11 -32.54 10.74 -16.87
N ALA A 12 -32.26 9.92 -17.89
CA ALA A 12 -33.24 8.97 -18.40
C ALA A 12 -33.62 7.93 -17.34
N LEU A 13 -32.63 7.41 -16.60
CA LEU A 13 -32.87 6.50 -15.48
C LEU A 13 -33.67 7.15 -14.34
N ALA A 14 -33.39 8.42 -14.01
CA ALA A 14 -34.15 9.17 -13.00
C ALA A 14 -35.62 9.30 -13.39
N THR A 15 -35.90 9.59 -14.66
CA THR A 15 -37.26 9.66 -15.18
C THR A 15 -37.96 8.31 -15.17
N GLU A 16 -37.33 7.25 -15.68
CA GLU A 16 -37.97 5.91 -15.77
C GLU A 16 -38.26 5.29 -14.40
N PHE A 17 -37.34 5.45 -13.43
CA PHE A 17 -37.50 4.88 -12.10
C PHE A 17 -38.21 5.82 -11.12
N GLY A 18 -38.58 7.05 -11.55
CA GLY A 18 -39.20 8.05 -10.68
C GLY A 18 -38.32 8.45 -9.50
N LEU A 19 -36.99 8.42 -9.66
CA LEU A 19 -36.01 8.67 -8.61
C LEU A 19 -35.36 10.04 -8.79
N ASP A 20 -34.93 10.64 -7.68
CA ASP A 20 -34.09 11.84 -7.73
C ASP A 20 -32.76 11.56 -8.46
N ARG A 21 -32.34 12.51 -9.30
CA ARG A 21 -31.13 12.39 -10.14
C ARG A 21 -29.88 12.11 -9.30
N ARG A 22 -29.74 12.71 -8.11
CA ARG A 22 -28.58 12.49 -7.23
C ARG A 22 -28.63 11.09 -6.63
N THR A 23 -29.82 10.58 -6.33
CA THR A 23 -30.03 9.19 -5.87
C THR A 23 -29.61 8.19 -6.94
N VAL A 24 -30.01 8.41 -8.19
CA VAL A 24 -29.56 7.58 -9.33
C VAL A 24 -28.05 7.66 -9.50
N ALA A 25 -27.46 8.86 -9.49
CA ALA A 25 -26.02 9.05 -9.62
C ALA A 25 -25.23 8.34 -8.50
N LEU A 26 -25.72 8.39 -7.26
CA LEU A 26 -25.09 7.74 -6.11
C LEU A 26 -25.16 6.21 -6.21
N ARG A 27 -26.31 5.67 -6.60
CA ARG A 27 -26.54 4.22 -6.72
C ARG A 27 -25.78 3.61 -7.89
N VAL A 28 -25.75 4.31 -9.02
CA VAL A 28 -25.13 3.82 -10.26
C VAL A 28 -23.64 4.15 -10.34
N GLY A 29 -23.15 5.12 -9.56
CA GLY A 29 -21.75 5.55 -9.58
C GLY A 29 -20.73 4.49 -9.19
N GLN A 30 -21.16 3.40 -8.55
CA GLN A 30 -20.31 2.23 -8.25
C GLN A 30 -20.26 1.20 -9.39
N ILE A 31 -21.13 1.33 -10.41
CA ILE A 31 -21.18 0.43 -11.56
C ILE A 31 -20.40 1.06 -12.73
N ARG A 32 -19.49 0.28 -13.34
CA ARG A 32 -18.73 0.71 -14.51
C ARG A 32 -19.68 1.13 -15.66
N PRO A 33 -19.52 2.34 -16.24
CA PRO A 33 -20.32 2.76 -17.38
C PRO A 33 -20.13 1.85 -18.59
N ALA A 34 -21.20 1.61 -19.35
CA ALA A 34 -21.17 0.89 -20.62
C ALA A 34 -20.51 1.72 -21.74
N GLY A 35 -20.47 3.05 -21.57
CA GLY A 35 -19.81 3.95 -22.50
C GLY A 35 -20.08 5.41 -22.17
N LYS A 36 -19.88 6.28 -23.16
CA LYS A 36 -20.23 7.71 -23.08
C LYS A 36 -21.17 8.08 -24.22
N GLN A 37 -22.15 8.93 -23.93
CA GLN A 37 -23.03 9.57 -24.92
C GLN A 37 -22.97 11.08 -24.70
N LYS A 38 -22.60 11.83 -25.74
CA LYS A 38 -22.39 13.30 -25.67
C LYS A 38 -21.50 13.71 -24.46
N GLY A 39 -20.41 12.97 -24.25
CA GLY A 39 -19.45 13.21 -23.17
C GLY A 39 -19.86 12.71 -21.78
N SER A 40 -21.13 12.35 -21.56
CA SER A 40 -21.63 11.85 -20.27
C SER A 40 -21.64 10.32 -20.21
N PRO A 41 -21.34 9.70 -19.06
CA PRO A 41 -21.41 8.25 -18.91
C PRO A 41 -22.83 7.72 -19.07
N VAL A 42 -22.96 6.53 -19.64
CA VAL A 42 -24.23 5.81 -19.85
C VAL A 42 -24.11 4.34 -19.45
N TRP A 43 -25.23 3.74 -19.04
CA TRP A 43 -25.30 2.36 -18.55
C TRP A 43 -26.39 1.57 -19.27
N HIS A 44 -26.28 0.26 -19.34
CA HIS A 44 -27.40 -0.56 -19.78
C HIS A 44 -28.39 -0.77 -18.65
N LEU A 45 -29.67 -0.74 -18.99
CA LEU A 45 -30.76 -0.87 -18.02
C LEU A 45 -30.64 -2.16 -17.19
N ALA A 46 -30.26 -3.27 -17.81
CA ALA A 46 -30.10 -4.57 -17.14
C ALA A 46 -29.06 -4.54 -16.02
N ASP A 47 -28.02 -3.71 -16.14
CA ASP A 47 -26.92 -3.67 -15.18
C ASP A 47 -27.27 -2.79 -13.97
N VAL A 48 -28.10 -1.75 -14.17
CA VAL A 48 -28.44 -0.77 -13.14
C VAL A 48 -29.81 -1.01 -12.48
N ALA A 49 -30.72 -1.70 -13.15
CA ALA A 49 -32.07 -1.95 -12.66
C ALA A 49 -32.11 -2.64 -11.28
N PRO A 50 -31.28 -3.67 -10.97
CA PRO A 50 -31.29 -4.29 -9.65
C PRO A 50 -30.95 -3.31 -8.52
N VAL A 51 -29.99 -2.41 -8.76
CA VAL A 51 -29.54 -1.43 -7.78
C VAL A 51 -30.52 -0.26 -7.65
N LEU A 52 -31.15 0.15 -8.76
CA LEU A 52 -32.17 1.20 -8.76
C LEU A 52 -33.50 0.72 -8.16
N ALA A 53 -33.87 -0.55 -8.35
CA ALA A 53 -35.08 -1.15 -7.79
C ALA A 53 -34.98 -1.46 -6.28
N SER A 54 -33.76 -1.50 -5.73
CA SER A 54 -33.57 -1.72 -4.29
C SER A 54 -34.18 -0.58 -3.46
N LYS A 55 -34.96 -0.93 -2.43
CA LYS A 55 -35.52 0.05 -1.47
C LYS A 55 -34.46 0.63 -0.53
N THR A 56 -33.34 -0.07 -0.35
CA THR A 56 -32.21 0.44 0.41
C THR A 56 -31.37 1.35 -0.47
N VAL A 57 -31.41 2.66 -0.20
CA VAL A 57 -30.36 3.56 -0.67
C VAL A 57 -29.09 3.10 0.06
N PRO A 58 -28.01 2.68 -0.62
CA PRO A 58 -26.73 2.53 0.06
C PRO A 58 -26.41 3.92 0.60
N ALA A 59 -26.45 4.08 1.92
CA ALA A 59 -25.94 5.29 2.52
C ALA A 59 -24.54 5.48 1.92
N LYS A 60 -24.21 6.68 1.45
CA LYS A 60 -22.79 7.07 1.37
C LYS A 60 -22.30 6.73 2.77
N ALA A 61 -21.48 5.67 2.90
CA ALA A 61 -20.88 5.36 4.16
C ALA A 61 -20.08 6.62 4.47
N LYS A 62 -20.67 7.51 5.28
CA LYS A 62 -19.91 8.46 6.04
C LYS A 62 -19.16 7.54 6.97
N LEU A 63 -18.00 7.07 6.51
CA LEU A 63 -16.97 6.61 7.41
C LEU A 63 -16.99 7.67 8.52
N PRO A 64 -17.23 7.27 9.78
CA PRO A 64 -17.07 8.22 10.87
C PRO A 64 -15.72 8.91 10.66
N PRO A 65 -15.56 10.19 11.03
CA PRO A 65 -14.23 10.79 11.05
C PRO A 65 -13.40 9.92 11.99
N GLN A 66 -12.75 8.91 11.42
CA GLN A 66 -11.72 8.16 12.10
C GLN A 66 -10.60 9.19 12.11
N HIS A 67 -10.43 9.83 13.28
CA HIS A 67 -9.08 10.11 13.71
C HIS A 67 -8.40 8.74 13.76
N PHE A 68 -7.93 8.29 12.61
CA PHE A 68 -7.04 7.16 12.50
C PHE A 68 -5.74 7.69 13.09
N SER A 69 -5.61 7.65 14.41
CA SER A 69 -4.32 7.82 15.04
C SER A 69 -3.47 6.69 14.49
N ALA A 70 -2.42 7.04 13.76
CA ALA A 70 -1.56 6.05 13.17
C ALA A 70 -1.06 5.08 14.26
N PRO A 71 -0.94 3.77 13.97
CA PRO A 71 -0.34 2.82 14.92
C PRO A 71 1.03 3.31 15.40
N PRO A 72 1.52 2.85 16.59
CA PRO A 72 2.90 3.11 17.01
C PRO A 72 3.88 2.80 15.86
N GLY A 73 4.78 3.73 15.56
CA GLY A 73 5.71 3.63 14.43
C GLY A 73 5.26 4.27 13.12
N PHE A 74 4.01 4.71 13.03
CA PHE A 74 3.42 5.27 11.81
C PHE A 74 3.01 6.74 11.97
N GLN A 75 3.47 7.43 13.02
CA GLN A 75 3.08 8.81 13.35
C GLN A 75 3.36 9.79 12.20
N ALA A 76 4.37 9.52 11.38
CA ALA A 76 4.67 10.29 10.17
C ALA A 76 3.49 10.39 9.18
N LEU A 77 2.53 9.45 9.24
CA LEU A 77 1.33 9.51 8.40
C LEU A 77 0.34 10.59 8.85
N ASP A 78 0.38 11.01 10.12
CA ASP A 78 -0.59 12.00 10.63
C ASP A 78 -0.41 13.37 9.93
N ASP A 79 0.80 13.68 9.50
CA ASP A 79 1.17 14.91 8.78
C ASP A 79 0.69 14.95 7.32
N LEU A 80 0.36 13.80 6.73
CA LEU A 80 -0.09 13.70 5.34
C LEU A 80 -1.59 14.00 5.23
N SER A 81 -1.98 14.99 4.43
CA SER A 81 -3.41 15.35 4.29
C SER A 81 -4.15 14.54 3.22
N ASN A 82 -3.45 14.17 2.14
CA ASN A 82 -4.01 13.45 1.01
C ASN A 82 -4.12 11.94 1.31
N PRO A 83 -5.29 11.32 1.12
CA PRO A 83 -5.47 9.89 1.37
C PRO A 83 -4.64 8.97 0.47
N VAL A 84 -4.28 9.41 -0.74
CA VAL A 84 -3.41 8.64 -1.64
C VAL A 84 -1.99 8.57 -1.08
N ASP A 85 -1.44 9.72 -0.69
CA ASP A 85 -0.10 9.83 -0.10
C ASP A 85 -0.02 9.04 1.21
N LYS A 86 -1.04 9.16 2.07
CA LYS A 86 -1.18 8.35 3.29
C LYS A 86 -1.12 6.86 3.01
N GLY A 87 -1.87 6.38 2.01
CA GLY A 87 -1.91 4.97 1.65
C GLY A 87 -0.56 4.47 1.13
N ALA A 88 0.10 5.25 0.26
CA ALA A 88 1.40 4.90 -0.28
C ALA A 88 2.49 4.88 0.80
N ALA A 89 2.55 5.92 1.64
CA ALA A 89 3.49 6.01 2.75
C ALA A 89 3.26 4.89 3.77
N TYR A 90 2.00 4.57 4.10
CA TYR A 90 1.68 3.44 4.97
C TYR A 90 2.25 2.12 4.43
N MET A 91 2.04 1.84 3.13
CA MET A 91 2.54 0.61 2.52
C MET A 91 4.07 0.55 2.50
N ALA A 92 4.75 1.67 2.22
CA ALA A 92 6.21 1.73 2.28
C ALA A 92 6.73 1.43 3.69
N LEU A 93 6.21 2.11 4.72
CA LEU A 93 6.56 1.88 6.12
C LEU A 93 6.30 0.43 6.53
N ALA A 94 5.12 -0.10 6.21
CA ALA A 94 4.73 -1.45 6.59
C ALA A 94 5.61 -2.55 5.97
N LEU A 95 6.13 -2.32 4.75
CA LEU A 95 7.04 -3.22 4.08
C LEU A 95 8.47 -3.10 4.61
N VAL A 96 8.98 -1.88 4.77
CA VAL A 96 10.33 -1.61 5.30
C VAL A 96 10.47 -2.18 6.71
N TYR A 97 9.50 -1.94 7.60
CA TYR A 97 9.54 -2.46 8.98
C TYR A 97 9.53 -3.99 9.07
N ARG A 98 9.21 -4.72 7.99
CA ARG A 98 9.13 -6.18 7.99
C ARG A 98 10.22 -6.87 7.19
N VAL A 99 11.04 -6.12 6.46
CA VAL A 99 11.92 -6.74 5.47
C VAL A 99 13.10 -7.48 6.11
N GLU A 100 13.61 -7.01 7.25
CA GLU A 100 14.78 -7.60 7.90
C GLU A 100 14.54 -9.07 8.32
N PRO A 101 13.45 -9.43 9.05
CA PRO A 101 13.17 -10.83 9.37
C PRO A 101 12.89 -11.70 8.14
N VAL A 102 12.23 -11.14 7.12
CA VAL A 102 11.94 -11.85 5.87
C VAL A 102 13.22 -12.21 5.13
N ALA A 103 14.13 -11.24 4.97
CA ALA A 103 15.41 -11.44 4.31
C ALA A 103 16.29 -12.43 5.07
N ALA A 104 16.41 -12.29 6.40
CA ALA A 104 17.17 -13.20 7.24
C ALA A 104 16.65 -14.64 7.14
N SER A 105 15.33 -14.83 7.28
CA SER A 105 14.70 -16.16 7.24
C SER A 105 14.86 -16.82 5.88
N LEU A 106 14.72 -16.06 4.79
CA LEU A 106 14.91 -16.55 3.43
C LEU A 106 16.37 -16.98 3.18
N ALA A 107 17.34 -16.16 3.61
CA ALA A 107 18.76 -16.46 3.46
C ALA A 107 19.14 -17.78 4.16
N ILE A 108 18.73 -17.94 5.43
CA ILE A 108 18.95 -19.18 6.18
C ILE A 108 18.21 -20.37 5.53
N GLY A 109 16.95 -20.17 5.10
CA GLY A 109 16.18 -21.21 4.41
C GLY A 109 16.82 -21.68 3.10
N CYS A 110 17.60 -20.82 2.44
CA CYS A 110 18.41 -21.13 1.27
C CYS A 110 19.80 -21.70 1.61
N GLY A 111 20.13 -21.88 2.88
CA GLY A 111 21.40 -22.45 3.35
C GLY A 111 22.56 -21.45 3.47
N ALA A 112 22.28 -20.15 3.52
CA ALA A 112 23.31 -19.15 3.78
C ALA A 112 23.80 -19.23 5.24
N PRO A 113 25.09 -18.94 5.51
CA PRO A 113 25.58 -18.79 6.87
C PRO A 113 24.91 -17.63 7.62
N CYS A 114 24.88 -17.68 8.96
CA CYS A 114 24.22 -16.64 9.77
C CYS A 114 24.80 -15.23 9.56
N GLU A 115 26.12 -15.10 9.41
CA GLU A 115 26.78 -13.82 9.14
C GLU A 115 26.33 -13.19 7.80
N VAL A 116 26.12 -14.03 6.79
CA VAL A 116 25.65 -13.60 5.46
C VAL A 116 24.18 -13.22 5.53
N ALA A 117 23.36 -14.01 6.24
CA ALA A 117 21.95 -13.70 6.46
C ALA A 117 21.80 -12.36 7.22
N TYR A 118 22.65 -12.11 8.22
CA TYR A 118 22.68 -10.86 8.97
C TYR A 118 23.01 -9.66 8.07
N ALA A 119 24.11 -9.75 7.31
CA ALA A 119 24.50 -8.69 6.37
C ALA A 119 23.43 -8.43 5.31
N MET A 120 22.86 -9.49 4.73
CA MET A 120 21.79 -9.39 3.73
C MET A 120 20.53 -8.74 4.30
N ALA A 121 20.15 -9.07 5.54
CA ALA A 121 18.97 -8.48 6.17
C ALA A 121 19.13 -6.96 6.38
N LYS A 122 20.30 -6.51 6.86
CA LYS A 122 20.61 -5.08 6.97
C LYS A 122 20.64 -4.38 5.61
N ALA A 123 21.31 -4.96 4.62
CA ALA A 123 21.39 -4.40 3.28
C ALA A 123 20.00 -4.25 2.63
N MET A 124 19.14 -5.25 2.78
CA MET A 124 17.79 -5.24 2.22
C MET A 124 16.93 -4.14 2.85
N THR A 125 17.08 -3.87 4.15
CA THR A 125 16.41 -2.74 4.81
C THR A 125 16.78 -1.41 4.15
N PHE A 126 18.08 -1.13 4.00
CA PHE A 126 18.53 0.10 3.34
C PHE A 126 18.08 0.17 1.87
N ALA A 127 18.20 -0.93 1.12
CA ALA A 127 17.77 -0.99 -0.27
C ALA A 127 16.27 -0.70 -0.43
N LEU A 128 15.43 -1.21 0.48
CA LEU A 128 13.99 -0.99 0.43
C LEU A 128 13.60 0.44 0.84
N MET A 129 14.26 1.03 1.84
CA MET A 129 14.11 2.45 2.19
C MET A 129 14.47 3.35 1.01
N HIS A 130 15.59 3.05 0.33
CA HIS A 130 16.02 3.77 -0.87
C HIS A 130 15.00 3.62 -2.00
N GLY A 131 14.60 2.40 -2.33
CA GLY A 131 13.62 2.14 -3.39
C GLY A 131 12.25 2.78 -3.13
N ALA A 132 11.78 2.78 -1.88
CA ALA A 132 10.57 3.50 -1.48
C ALA A 132 10.69 5.01 -1.74
N THR A 133 11.85 5.58 -1.42
CA THR A 133 12.14 7.00 -1.62
C THR A 133 12.20 7.37 -3.10
N GLU A 134 12.86 6.56 -3.93
CA GLU A 134 12.92 6.77 -5.39
C GLU A 134 11.53 6.68 -6.04
N ILE A 135 10.75 5.66 -5.69
CA ILE A 135 9.38 5.48 -6.21
C ILE A 135 8.49 6.64 -5.78
N GLY A 136 8.58 7.06 -4.51
CA GLY A 136 7.83 8.19 -3.96
C GLY A 136 8.12 9.49 -4.73
N ARG A 137 9.41 9.80 -4.94
CA ARG A 137 9.83 10.97 -5.73
C ARG A 137 9.36 10.90 -7.18
N PHE A 138 9.60 9.78 -7.85
CA PHE A 138 9.20 9.60 -9.26
C PHE A 138 7.69 9.77 -9.47
N SER A 139 6.90 9.36 -8.47
CA SER A 139 5.44 9.42 -8.51
C SER A 139 4.86 10.72 -7.94
N GLU A 140 5.71 11.68 -7.55
CA GLU A 140 5.32 12.94 -6.90
C GLU A 140 4.45 12.72 -5.64
N LEU A 141 4.76 11.69 -4.85
CA LEU A 141 4.04 11.35 -3.62
C LEU A 141 4.70 11.99 -2.39
N GLU A 142 3.89 12.63 -1.55
CA GLU A 142 4.35 13.12 -0.25
C GLU A 142 4.63 11.95 0.73
N PRO A 143 5.61 12.07 1.63
CA PRO A 143 6.44 13.26 1.87
C PRO A 143 7.68 13.37 0.96
N TRP A 144 7.97 12.36 0.14
CA TRP A 144 9.17 12.32 -0.68
C TRP A 144 9.21 13.37 -1.79
N ALA A 145 8.06 13.85 -2.24
CA ALA A 145 7.96 14.92 -3.23
C ALA A 145 8.50 16.26 -2.71
N SER A 146 8.17 16.62 -1.46
CA SER A 146 8.58 17.88 -0.85
C SER A 146 9.89 17.79 -0.07
N ASN A 147 10.24 16.62 0.45
CA ASN A 147 11.47 16.40 1.20
C ASN A 147 12.24 15.19 0.63
N PRO A 148 13.48 15.38 0.13
CA PRO A 148 14.29 14.27 -0.35
C PRO A 148 14.64 13.27 0.75
N ASP A 149 14.80 13.68 2.00
CA ASP A 149 15.15 12.79 3.11
C ASP A 149 14.15 12.97 4.26
N PRO A 150 12.94 12.41 4.12
CA PRO A 150 11.91 12.58 5.11
C PRO A 150 12.19 11.68 6.31
N ASP A 151 12.19 12.27 7.51
CA ASP A 151 12.37 11.56 8.79
C ASP A 151 11.07 10.83 9.19
N ILE A 152 10.76 9.77 8.43
CA ILE A 152 9.50 9.01 8.55
C ILE A 152 9.71 7.61 9.11
N TRP A 153 10.96 7.20 9.30
CA TRP A 153 11.35 5.86 9.70
C TRP A 153 11.51 5.80 11.22
N ASP A 154 10.58 5.14 11.90
CA ASP A 154 10.70 4.85 13.32
C ASP A 154 11.41 3.50 13.52
N LEU A 155 12.65 3.55 14.02
CA LEU A 155 13.47 2.36 14.25
C LEU A 155 12.86 1.38 15.26
N GLU A 156 12.04 1.85 16.20
CA GLU A 156 11.37 0.98 17.18
C GLU A 156 10.18 0.21 16.57
N ALA A 157 9.70 0.66 15.41
CA ALA A 157 8.63 0.01 14.68
C ALA A 157 9.08 -1.20 13.85
N PHE A 158 10.39 -1.36 13.66
CA PHE A 158 10.96 -2.48 12.93
C PHE A 158 10.73 -3.80 13.66
N GLU A 159 10.28 -4.79 12.90
CA GLU A 159 10.12 -6.14 13.40
C GLU A 159 11.49 -6.75 13.69
N LYS A 160 11.65 -7.29 14.89
CA LYS A 160 12.92 -7.84 15.36
C LYS A 160 13.11 -9.24 14.81
N VAL A 161 14.31 -9.52 14.28
CA VAL A 161 14.70 -10.86 13.85
C VAL A 161 14.96 -11.75 15.06
N ASP A 162 14.38 -12.96 15.06
CA ASP A 162 14.69 -14.00 16.05
C ASP A 162 15.98 -14.75 15.66
N TRP A 163 17.11 -14.06 15.82
CA TRP A 163 18.44 -14.62 15.53
C TRP A 163 18.75 -15.93 16.27
N PRO A 164 18.40 -16.09 17.57
CA PRO A 164 18.60 -17.36 18.25
C PRO A 164 17.93 -18.55 17.57
N ASN A 165 16.68 -18.37 17.12
CA ASN A 165 15.98 -19.45 16.40
C ASN A 165 16.58 -19.70 15.02
N LEU A 166 16.96 -18.65 14.29
CA LEU A 166 17.59 -18.79 12.97
C LEU A 166 18.95 -19.48 13.04
N ALA A 167 19.80 -19.13 14.02
CA ALA A 167 21.09 -19.77 14.23
C ALA A 167 20.93 -21.26 14.55
N LYS A 168 19.96 -21.58 15.42
CA LYS A 168 19.60 -22.98 15.71
C LYS A 168 19.16 -23.73 14.46
N ALA A 169 18.38 -23.10 13.57
CA ALA A 169 17.95 -23.71 12.31
C ALA A 169 19.12 -23.94 11.34
N ALA A 170 20.11 -23.05 11.34
CA ALA A 170 21.34 -23.18 10.55
C ALA A 170 22.36 -24.17 11.15
N GLY A 171 22.19 -24.57 12.42
CA GLY A 171 23.18 -25.36 13.15
C GLY A 171 24.41 -24.57 13.58
N GLU A 172 24.27 -23.25 13.70
CA GLU A 172 25.34 -22.30 14.06
C GLU A 172 25.13 -21.74 15.48
N PRO A 173 26.21 -21.36 16.19
CA PRO A 173 26.10 -20.60 17.44
C PRO A 173 25.60 -19.18 17.18
N VAL A 174 24.97 -18.54 18.18
CA VAL A 174 24.60 -17.12 18.09
C VAL A 174 25.83 -16.26 18.38
N ASP A 175 26.25 -15.46 17.41
CA ASP A 175 27.37 -14.52 17.54
C ASP A 175 27.07 -13.20 16.81
N LEU A 176 26.19 -12.39 17.41
CA LEU A 176 25.73 -11.13 16.79
C LEU A 176 26.87 -10.12 16.58
N GLU A 177 27.85 -10.09 17.48
CA GLU A 177 28.97 -9.16 17.40
C GLU A 177 29.86 -9.49 16.20
N ALA A 178 30.18 -10.77 15.98
CA ALA A 178 30.93 -11.20 14.81
C ALA A 178 30.18 -10.92 13.50
N TRP A 179 28.87 -11.17 13.48
CA TRP A 179 28.04 -10.95 12.28
C TRP A 179 27.89 -9.47 11.95
N GLU A 180 27.78 -8.61 12.97
CA GLU A 180 27.77 -7.16 12.79
C GLU A 180 29.11 -6.65 12.26
N ALA A 181 30.23 -7.14 12.82
CA ALA A 181 31.56 -6.81 12.30
C ALA A 181 31.73 -7.25 10.83
N PHE A 182 31.25 -8.45 10.48
CA PHE A 182 31.23 -8.94 9.10
C PHE A 182 30.40 -8.04 8.17
N ALA A 183 29.18 -7.68 8.59
CA ALA A 183 28.28 -6.84 7.81
C ALA A 183 28.88 -5.45 7.57
N ASN A 184 29.41 -4.81 8.62
CA ASN A 184 30.03 -3.48 8.51
C ASN A 184 31.21 -3.47 7.54
N LEU A 185 32.02 -4.53 7.55
CA LEU A 185 33.17 -4.63 6.65
C LEU A 185 32.72 -4.75 5.18
N ARG A 186 31.66 -5.51 4.90
CA ARG A 186 31.15 -5.72 3.53
C ARG A 186 30.29 -4.58 2.99
N LEU A 187 29.47 -3.96 3.83
CA LEU A 187 28.53 -2.93 3.39
C LEU A 187 29.20 -1.56 3.27
N ASN A 188 30.25 -1.29 4.05
CA ASN A 188 30.98 -0.01 3.98
C ASN A 188 32.12 -0.02 2.94
N GLU A 189 32.55 -1.18 2.44
CA GLU A 189 33.53 -1.26 1.35
C GLU A 189 32.97 -0.69 0.02
N GLU A 190 31.65 -0.65 -0.18
CA GLU A 190 31.01 -0.09 -1.38
C GLU A 190 30.93 1.46 -1.38
N GLU A 191 31.06 2.14 -0.24
CA GLU A 191 31.06 3.62 -0.18
C GLU A 191 32.42 4.24 -0.57
N ALA A 192 33.49 3.44 -0.64
CA ALA A 192 34.86 3.90 -0.88
C ALA A 192 35.38 3.66 -2.31
N ALA A 193 34.57 3.08 -3.21
CA ALA A 193 34.91 2.75 -4.59
C ALA A 193 34.11 3.59 -5.61
#